data_AF-X1LYI4-F1
#
_entry.id   AF-X1LYI4-F1
#
_cell.length_a   1.000
_cell.length_b   1.000
_cell.length_c   1.000
_cell.angle_alpha   90.00
_cell.angle_beta   90.00
_cell.angle_gamma   90.00
#
_symmetry.space_group_name_H-M   'P 1'
#
loop_
_entity.id
_entity.type
_entity.pdbx_description
1 polymer ?
#
loop_
_entity_poly.entity_id
_entity_poly.type
_entity_poly.pdbx_seq_one_letter_code
_entity_poly.pdbx_strand_id
1 'polypeptide(L)'
;MPSVKEVIGKLSTSFFCSEKDSCPPLQQALRERRELKAENEKLREIFEFATLEFEKRNKKIAFLEGKLEEKDTTIKELRGENELLKRRLQQLEARNNLLNKMVFGRKSEKKESEEPDVTISKKRGATRGHTGHGRKIPENLPEREKIIDLPKEKKFCSFCGKPYIEIGLQEVSSEVCVEKIYYLKKIKRKVYKKSCHCQGPIVTTPPPPKIIPKGKFSIGFWV
;
A
#
# COMPACT_ATOMS: atom_id res chain seq x y z
N MET A 1 -69.76 47.04 45.93
CA MET A 1 -69.04 46.53 44.75
C MET A 1 -69.27 47.50 43.61
N PRO A 2 -68.26 48.21 43.10
CA PRO A 2 -68.46 49.07 41.94
C PRO A 2 -68.63 48.23 40.67
N SER A 3 -69.46 48.74 39.76
CA SER A 3 -69.94 48.06 38.56
C SER A 3 -68.83 47.77 37.55
N VAL A 4 -68.87 46.56 36.96
CA VAL A 4 -67.96 46.07 35.91
C VAL A 4 -67.82 47.05 34.72
N LYS A 5 -68.80 47.93 34.50
CA LYS A 5 -68.76 48.96 33.46
C LYS A 5 -67.75 50.09 33.74
N GLU A 6 -67.44 50.40 34.99
CA GLU A 6 -66.44 51.44 35.33
C GLU A 6 -65.00 50.95 35.16
N VAL A 7 -64.77 49.64 35.28
CA VAL A 7 -63.46 49.02 35.08
C VAL A 7 -63.12 48.98 33.58
N ILE A 8 -64.11 48.73 32.71
CA ILE A 8 -63.92 48.72 31.25
C ILE A 8 -63.66 50.13 30.70
N GLY A 9 -64.24 51.18 31.31
CA GLY A 9 -63.99 52.58 30.94
C GLY A 9 -62.62 53.14 31.34
N LYS A 10 -61.93 52.51 32.31
CA LYS A 10 -60.57 52.90 32.75
C LYS A 10 -59.45 52.05 32.13
N LEU A 11 -59.80 50.93 31.50
CA LEU A 11 -58.85 50.08 30.77
C LEU A 11 -58.71 50.47 29.29
N SER A 12 -59.56 51.35 28.75
CA SER A 12 -59.52 51.70 27.32
C SER A 12 -58.65 52.92 26.97
N THR A 13 -57.99 53.57 27.94
CA THR A 13 -57.33 54.87 27.69
C THR A 13 -55.85 54.97 28.09
N SER A 14 -55.16 53.90 28.47
CA SER A 14 -53.74 54.01 28.88
C SER A 14 -52.78 52.91 28.42
N PHE A 15 -53.17 52.02 27.49
CA PHE A 15 -52.25 51.02 26.91
C PHE A 15 -52.21 51.01 25.38
N PHE A 16 -52.69 52.06 24.73
CA PHE A 16 -52.43 52.25 23.30
C PHE A 16 -51.23 53.18 23.13
N CYS A 17 -50.09 52.57 22.79
CA CYS A 17 -48.90 53.30 22.36
C CYS A 17 -49.29 54.16 21.15
N SER A 18 -49.34 55.48 21.34
CA SER A 18 -49.90 56.44 20.38
C SER A 18 -49.10 56.54 19.08
N GLU A 19 -47.89 55.98 19.08
CA GLU A 19 -47.03 55.84 17.91
C GLU A 19 -46.58 54.39 17.84
N LYS A 20 -47.13 53.62 16.89
CA LYS A 20 -46.69 52.24 16.62
C LYS A 20 -45.18 52.18 16.33
N ASP A 21 -44.61 53.26 15.83
CA ASP A 21 -43.22 53.34 15.41
C ASP A 21 -42.22 53.55 16.57
N SER A 22 -42.67 53.95 17.78
CA SER A 22 -41.80 54.20 18.95
C SER A 22 -41.88 53.14 20.06
N CYS A 23 -42.69 52.08 19.88
CA CYS A 23 -42.83 50.98 20.84
C CYS A 23 -41.56 50.10 20.90
N PRO A 24 -40.80 50.05 22.02
CA PRO A 24 -39.51 49.36 22.08
C PRO A 24 -39.55 47.85 21.80
N PRO A 25 -40.51 47.07 22.36
CA PRO A 25 -40.65 45.64 22.03
C PRO A 25 -40.93 45.39 20.54
N LEU A 26 -41.73 46.26 19.90
CA LEU A 26 -42.01 46.15 18.48
C LEU A 26 -40.77 46.45 17.63
N GLN A 27 -40.01 47.49 17.99
CA GLN A 27 -38.74 47.81 17.31
C GLN A 27 -37.68 46.71 17.47
N GLN A 28 -37.65 46.05 18.63
CA GLN A 28 -36.77 44.91 18.87
C GLN A 28 -37.19 43.71 18.00
N ALA A 29 -38.47 43.33 18.00
CA ALA A 29 -38.98 42.25 17.16
C ALA A 29 -38.77 42.53 15.65
N LEU A 30 -38.89 43.79 15.23
CA LEU A 30 -38.60 44.20 13.84
C LEU A 30 -37.11 44.12 13.50
N ARG A 31 -36.21 44.40 14.45
CA ARG A 31 -34.76 44.21 14.28
C ARG A 31 -34.40 42.73 14.18
N GLU A 32 -34.88 41.91 15.11
CA GLU A 32 -34.70 40.46 15.09
C GLU A 32 -35.24 39.84 13.80
N ARG A 33 -36.40 40.28 13.32
CA ARG A 33 -36.95 39.82 12.02
C ARG A 33 -36.06 40.20 10.84
N ARG A 34 -35.37 41.35 10.88
CA ARG A 34 -34.43 41.76 9.82
C ARG A 34 -33.15 40.93 9.89
N GLU A 35 -32.63 40.68 11.09
CA GLU A 35 -31.45 39.84 11.32
C GLU A 35 -31.71 38.41 10.87
N LEU A 36 -32.81 37.80 11.30
CA LEU A 36 -33.22 36.46 10.86
C LEU A 36 -33.41 36.39 9.35
N LYS A 37 -33.93 37.44 8.70
CA LYS A 37 -34.02 37.48 7.23
C LYS A 37 -32.65 37.50 6.57
N ALA A 38 -31.72 38.31 7.08
CA ALA A 38 -30.35 38.36 6.56
C ALA A 38 -29.59 37.04 6.79
N GLU A 39 -29.79 36.38 7.92
CA GLU A 39 -29.22 35.05 8.19
C GLU A 39 -29.80 33.99 7.25
N ASN A 40 -31.11 33.99 7.04
CA ASN A 40 -31.76 33.08 6.10
C ASN A 40 -31.28 33.27 4.65
N GLU A 41 -30.97 34.51 4.26
CA GLU A 41 -30.39 34.82 2.95
C GLU A 41 -28.97 34.26 2.81
N LYS A 42 -28.11 34.48 3.81
CA LYS A 42 -26.77 33.86 3.88
C LYS A 42 -26.84 32.33 3.85
N LEU A 43 -27.79 31.74 4.57
CA LEU A 43 -27.98 30.29 4.57
C LEU A 43 -28.35 29.78 3.17
N ARG A 44 -29.22 30.49 2.44
CA ARG A 44 -29.57 30.13 1.05
C ARG A 44 -28.36 30.14 0.14
N GLU A 45 -27.51 31.17 0.22
CA GLU A 45 -26.26 31.24 -0.56
C GLU A 45 -25.32 30.07 -0.23
N ILE A 46 -25.17 29.72 1.05
CA ILE A 46 -24.35 28.58 1.48
C ILE A 46 -24.92 27.26 0.92
N PHE A 47 -26.25 27.09 0.96
CA PHE A 47 -26.89 25.90 0.42
C PHE A 47 -26.72 25.79 -1.09
N GLU A 48 -26.87 26.89 -1.84
CA GLU A 48 -26.63 26.91 -3.29
C GLU A 48 -25.17 26.57 -3.65
N PHE A 49 -24.22 27.10 -2.89
CA PHE A 49 -22.82 26.74 -3.06
C PHE A 49 -22.58 25.25 -2.76
N ALA A 50 -23.15 24.75 -1.66
CA ALA A 50 -23.00 23.36 -1.24
C ALA A 50 -23.62 22.38 -2.25
N THR A 51 -24.78 22.69 -2.84
CA THR A 51 -25.41 21.85 -3.87
C THR A 51 -24.55 21.80 -5.12
N LEU A 52 -23.99 22.93 -5.57
CA LEU A 52 -23.08 22.97 -6.72
C LEU A 52 -21.80 22.17 -6.48
N GLU A 53 -21.20 22.26 -5.29
CA GLU A 53 -20.04 21.44 -4.94
C GLU A 53 -20.38 19.96 -4.88
N PHE A 54 -21.53 19.61 -4.30
CA PHE A 54 -21.99 18.24 -4.19
C PHE A 54 -22.22 17.61 -5.57
N GLU A 55 -22.86 18.32 -6.49
CA GLU A 55 -23.02 17.88 -7.87
C GLU A 55 -21.69 17.66 -8.58
N LYS A 56 -20.72 18.57 -8.41
CA LYS A 56 -19.37 18.42 -8.97
C LYS A 56 -18.68 17.17 -8.42
N ARG A 57 -18.78 16.93 -7.12
CA ARG A 57 -18.23 15.72 -6.48
C ARG A 57 -18.91 14.46 -7.01
N ASN A 58 -20.24 14.45 -7.14
CA ASN A 58 -20.98 13.31 -7.68
C ASN A 58 -20.61 13.00 -9.13
N LYS A 59 -20.48 14.03 -9.99
CA LYS A 59 -19.97 13.86 -11.36
C LYS A 59 -18.57 13.26 -11.37
N LYS A 60 -17.70 13.68 -10.44
CA LYS A 60 -16.35 13.13 -10.33
C LYS A 60 -16.35 11.68 -9.86
N ILE A 61 -17.21 11.33 -8.90
CA ILE A 61 -17.39 9.96 -8.39
C ILE A 61 -17.84 9.06 -9.53
N ALA A 62 -18.91 9.41 -10.24
CA ALA A 62 -19.43 8.64 -11.37
C ALA A 62 -18.36 8.42 -12.45
N PHE A 63 -17.54 9.43 -12.75
CA PHE A 63 -16.42 9.30 -13.69
C PHE A 63 -15.33 8.33 -13.20
N LEU A 64 -15.01 8.36 -11.91
CA LEU A 64 -14.01 7.45 -11.34
C LEU A 64 -14.53 6.01 -11.27
N GLU A 65 -15.81 5.83 -10.94
CA GLU A 65 -16.48 4.53 -10.93
C GLU A 65 -16.46 3.89 -12.33
N GLY A 66 -16.82 4.64 -13.39
CA GLY A 66 -16.74 4.13 -14.76
C GLY A 66 -15.32 3.72 -15.18
N LYS A 67 -14.29 4.47 -14.77
CA LYS A 67 -12.88 4.10 -15.00
C LYS A 67 -12.45 2.86 -14.23
N LEU A 68 -13.04 2.64 -13.05
CA LEU A 68 -12.75 1.48 -12.23
C LEU A 68 -13.36 0.23 -12.86
N GLU A 69 -14.61 0.32 -13.33
CA GLU A 69 -15.29 -0.74 -14.08
C GLU A 69 -14.54 -1.13 -15.36
N GLU A 70 -14.10 -0.16 -16.16
CA GLU A 70 -13.28 -0.39 -17.37
C GLU A 70 -11.97 -1.13 -17.07
N LYS A 71 -11.32 -0.79 -15.95
CA LYS A 71 -10.11 -1.50 -15.53
C LYS A 71 -10.41 -2.91 -15.04
N ASP A 72 -11.51 -3.10 -14.32
CA ASP A 72 -11.91 -4.40 -13.81
C ASP A 72 -12.28 -5.37 -14.94
N THR A 73 -12.94 -4.90 -16.00
CA THR A 73 -13.19 -5.71 -17.20
C THR A 73 -11.88 -6.11 -17.87
N THR A 74 -10.98 -5.15 -18.10
CA THR A 74 -9.66 -5.40 -18.69
C THR A 74 -8.85 -6.41 -17.87
N ILE A 75 -8.87 -6.30 -16.54
CA ILE A 75 -8.18 -7.23 -15.64
C ILE A 75 -8.78 -8.65 -15.75
N LYS A 76 -10.10 -8.78 -15.84
CA LYS A 76 -10.76 -10.08 -16.02
C LYS A 76 -10.34 -10.74 -17.34
N GLU A 77 -10.33 -9.98 -18.43
CA GLU A 77 -9.91 -10.46 -19.75
C GLU A 77 -8.46 -10.95 -19.73
N LEU A 78 -7.53 -10.11 -19.26
CA LEU A 78 -6.11 -10.46 -19.17
C LEU A 78 -5.86 -11.66 -18.25
N ARG A 79 -6.63 -11.82 -17.17
CA ARG A 79 -6.55 -13.01 -16.31
C ARG A 79 -7.00 -14.26 -17.05
N GLY A 80 -8.11 -14.20 -17.78
CA GLY A 80 -8.61 -15.30 -18.61
C GLY A 80 -7.60 -15.72 -19.67
N GLU A 81 -7.01 -14.77 -20.41
CA GLU A 81 -5.97 -15.04 -21.40
C GLU A 81 -4.73 -15.69 -20.76
N ASN A 82 -4.28 -15.18 -19.62
CA ASN A 82 -3.15 -15.76 -18.90
C ASN A 82 -3.41 -17.20 -18.45
N GLU A 83 -4.62 -17.52 -18.00
CA GLU A 83 -4.99 -18.89 -17.65
C GLU A 83 -4.98 -19.82 -18.86
N LEU A 84 -5.50 -19.38 -20.00
CA LEU A 84 -5.48 -20.14 -21.25
C LEU A 84 -4.05 -20.39 -21.74
N LEU A 85 -3.21 -19.35 -21.72
CA LEU A 85 -1.80 -19.46 -22.10
C LEU A 85 -1.04 -20.43 -21.19
N LYS A 86 -1.27 -20.36 -19.86
CA LYS A 86 -0.67 -21.31 -18.90
C LYS A 86 -1.08 -22.75 -19.18
N ARG A 87 -2.36 -23.01 -19.46
CA ARG A 87 -2.84 -24.34 -19.84
C ARG A 87 -2.18 -24.84 -21.12
N ARG A 88 -2.03 -23.96 -22.13
CA ARG A 88 -1.38 -24.30 -23.40
C ARG A 88 0.09 -24.63 -23.21
N LEU A 89 0.80 -23.86 -22.39
CA LEU A 89 2.19 -24.15 -22.02
C LEU A 89 2.31 -25.51 -21.35
N GLN A 90 1.48 -25.81 -20.36
CA GLN A 90 1.47 -27.13 -19.69
C GLN A 90 1.23 -28.29 -20.67
N GLN A 91 0.30 -28.13 -21.62
CA GLN A 91 0.05 -29.16 -22.65
C GLN A 91 1.24 -29.35 -23.58
N LEU A 92 1.88 -28.25 -24.01
CA LEU A 92 3.04 -28.30 -24.88
C LEU A 92 4.25 -28.92 -24.17
N GLU A 93 4.49 -28.56 -22.92
CA GLU A 93 5.52 -29.17 -22.07
C GLU A 93 5.28 -30.66 -21.88
N ALA A 94 4.04 -31.08 -21.60
CA ALA A 94 3.68 -32.49 -21.48
C ALA A 94 3.93 -33.26 -22.78
N ARG A 95 3.55 -32.69 -23.94
CA ARG A 95 3.83 -33.28 -25.25
C ARG A 95 5.32 -33.37 -25.53
N ASN A 96 6.08 -32.32 -25.24
CA ASN A 96 7.53 -32.30 -25.43
C ASN A 96 8.20 -33.39 -24.58
N ASN A 97 7.79 -33.52 -23.31
CA ASN A 97 8.26 -34.57 -22.42
C ASN A 97 7.92 -35.98 -22.93
N LEU A 98 6.73 -36.18 -23.50
CA LEU A 98 6.34 -37.45 -24.12
C LEU A 98 7.22 -37.77 -25.34
N LEU A 99 7.40 -36.81 -26.25
CA LEU A 99 8.24 -36.94 -27.44
C LEU A 99 9.69 -37.25 -27.05
N ASN A 100 10.25 -36.51 -26.09
CA ASN A 100 11.60 -36.76 -25.57
C ASN A 100 11.72 -38.18 -25.00
N LYS A 101 10.72 -38.66 -24.24
CA LYS A 101 10.71 -40.05 -23.76
C LYS A 101 10.65 -41.07 -24.90
N MET A 102 9.90 -40.81 -25.97
CA MET A 102 9.83 -41.74 -27.11
C MET A 102 11.13 -41.79 -27.90
N VAL A 103 11.74 -40.62 -28.16
CA VAL A 103 12.97 -40.49 -28.96
C VAL A 103 14.21 -40.96 -28.20
N PHE A 104 14.33 -40.59 -26.92
CA PHE A 104 15.52 -40.87 -26.12
C PHE A 104 15.34 -42.02 -25.13
N GLY A 105 14.11 -42.41 -24.78
CA GLY A 105 13.86 -43.48 -23.80
C GLY A 105 13.96 -44.91 -24.37
N ARG A 106 13.85 -45.10 -25.69
CA ARG A 106 13.98 -46.42 -26.33
C ARG A 106 15.39 -46.76 -26.84
N LYS A 107 16.35 -45.83 -26.78
CA LYS A 107 17.75 -46.07 -27.21
C LYS A 107 18.61 -46.83 -26.19
N SER A 108 18.01 -47.32 -25.11
CA SER A 108 18.64 -48.33 -24.25
C SER A 108 18.15 -49.70 -24.72
N GLU A 109 18.82 -50.26 -25.73
CA GLU A 109 18.49 -51.59 -26.24
C GLU A 109 18.54 -52.66 -25.15
N LYS A 110 17.51 -53.52 -25.23
CA LYS A 110 17.34 -54.81 -24.58
C LYS A 110 18.59 -55.69 -24.77
N LYS A 111 19.07 -56.30 -23.68
CA LYS A 111 19.53 -57.70 -23.73
C LYS A 111 18.30 -58.58 -23.55
N GLU A 112 18.03 -59.47 -24.49
CA GLU A 112 16.99 -60.48 -24.38
C GLU A 112 17.39 -61.55 -23.36
N SER A 113 16.53 -61.80 -22.38
CA SER A 113 16.52 -63.01 -21.57
C SER A 113 15.08 -63.32 -21.14
N GLU A 114 14.64 -64.55 -21.41
CA GLU A 114 13.28 -65.06 -21.28
C GLU A 114 12.83 -65.23 -19.81
N GLU A 115 11.61 -64.73 -19.51
CA GLU A 115 10.63 -65.07 -18.45
C GLU A 115 10.98 -65.07 -16.93
N PRO A 116 9.97 -65.00 -16.00
CA PRO A 116 8.67 -64.34 -16.04
C PRO A 116 8.43 -63.36 -14.85
N ASP A 117 7.29 -62.69 -14.94
CA ASP A 117 6.60 -61.75 -14.04
C ASP A 117 7.01 -61.75 -12.55
N VAL A 118 7.65 -60.65 -12.12
CA VAL A 118 7.65 -60.22 -10.73
C VAL A 118 7.31 -58.74 -10.71
N THR A 119 6.14 -58.41 -10.17
CA THR A 119 5.73 -57.05 -9.86
C THR A 119 6.69 -56.42 -8.85
N ILE A 120 7.80 -55.87 -9.33
CA ILE A 120 8.71 -55.08 -8.51
C ILE A 120 8.01 -53.74 -8.26
N SER A 121 7.43 -53.60 -7.07
CA SER A 121 6.97 -52.30 -6.58
C SER A 121 8.15 -51.33 -6.71
N LYS A 122 8.00 -50.30 -7.56
CA LYS A 122 9.03 -49.28 -7.72
C LYS A 122 9.25 -48.65 -6.35
N LYS A 123 10.42 -48.90 -5.74
CA LYS A 123 10.82 -48.26 -4.48
C LYS A 123 10.68 -46.75 -4.67
N ARG A 124 9.94 -46.08 -3.78
CA ARG A 124 9.87 -44.61 -3.78
C ARG A 124 11.26 -44.06 -3.45
N GLY A 125 11.77 -43.17 -4.28
CA GLY A 125 13.09 -42.56 -4.14
C GLY A 125 13.86 -42.46 -5.45
N ALA A 126 15.00 -41.77 -5.42
CA ALA A 126 15.90 -41.67 -6.56
C ALA A 126 16.47 -43.05 -6.91
N THR A 127 16.36 -43.45 -8.17
CA THR A 127 16.92 -44.72 -8.66
C THR A 127 18.44 -44.63 -8.81
N ARG A 128 19.13 -45.77 -8.76
CA ARG A 128 20.58 -45.86 -8.97
C ARG A 128 20.91 -45.27 -10.35
N GLY A 129 21.75 -44.24 -10.39
CA GLY A 129 22.07 -43.48 -11.61
C GLY A 129 21.26 -42.20 -11.83
N HIS A 130 20.34 -41.85 -10.93
CA HIS A 130 19.63 -40.56 -11.00
C HIS A 130 20.59 -39.40 -10.76
N THR A 131 20.80 -38.56 -11.77
CA THR A 131 21.49 -37.27 -11.63
C THR A 131 20.61 -36.34 -10.78
N GLY A 132 20.99 -36.09 -9.54
CA GLY A 132 20.29 -35.13 -8.69
C GLY A 132 20.15 -33.78 -9.38
N HIS A 133 19.02 -33.10 -9.19
CA HIS A 133 18.91 -31.69 -9.56
C HIS A 133 19.82 -30.92 -8.61
N GLY A 134 20.97 -30.43 -9.11
CA GLY A 134 21.95 -29.72 -8.29
C GLY A 134 21.37 -28.46 -7.64
N ARG A 135 22.15 -27.85 -6.75
CA ARG A 135 21.81 -26.54 -6.18
C ARG A 135 21.90 -25.49 -7.29
N LYS A 136 20.77 -24.93 -7.71
CA LYS A 136 20.73 -23.83 -8.69
C LYS A 136 20.74 -22.49 -7.98
N ILE A 137 21.69 -21.64 -8.34
CA ILE A 137 21.73 -20.23 -7.93
C ILE A 137 20.81 -19.45 -8.89
N PRO A 138 20.01 -18.47 -8.41
CA PRO A 138 19.15 -17.70 -9.31
C PRO A 138 19.97 -16.80 -10.24
N GLU A 139 19.57 -16.75 -11.51
CA GLU A 139 20.37 -16.17 -12.62
C GLU A 139 20.41 -14.62 -12.64
N ASN A 140 19.55 -13.93 -11.88
CA ASN A 140 19.38 -12.47 -11.94
C ASN A 140 19.76 -11.74 -10.64
N LEU A 141 20.71 -12.27 -9.85
CA LEU A 141 21.22 -11.57 -8.67
C LEU A 141 22.41 -10.67 -9.03
N PRO A 142 22.50 -9.45 -8.45
CA PRO A 142 23.70 -8.63 -8.56
C PRO A 142 24.92 -9.34 -7.96
N GLU A 143 26.00 -9.44 -8.72
CA GLU A 143 27.24 -10.06 -8.27
C GLU A 143 28.12 -9.07 -7.48
N ARG A 144 28.82 -9.59 -6.46
CA ARG A 144 29.78 -8.86 -5.63
C ARG A 144 31.01 -9.75 -5.43
N GLU A 145 32.09 -9.44 -6.12
CA GLU A 145 33.33 -10.19 -6.03
C GLU A 145 34.09 -9.86 -4.73
N LYS A 146 34.55 -10.90 -4.03
CA LYS A 146 35.42 -10.77 -2.85
C LYS A 146 36.62 -11.69 -3.02
N ILE A 147 37.79 -11.10 -3.24
CA ILE A 147 39.06 -11.83 -3.33
C ILE A 147 39.57 -12.06 -1.91
N ILE A 148 39.79 -13.33 -1.56
CA ILE A 148 40.41 -13.73 -0.30
C ILE A 148 41.86 -14.12 -0.60
N ASP A 149 42.80 -13.39 0.00
CA ASP A 149 44.24 -13.63 -0.15
C ASP A 149 44.82 -14.25 1.13
N LEU A 150 45.93 -14.97 0.97
CA LEU A 150 46.70 -15.53 2.08
C LEU A 150 47.27 -14.38 2.94
N PRO A 151 47.12 -14.45 4.29
CA PRO A 151 47.81 -13.52 5.18
C PRO A 151 49.32 -13.51 4.91
N LYS A 152 49.97 -12.34 5.04
CA LYS A 152 51.40 -12.15 4.69
C LYS A 152 52.32 -13.19 5.34
N GLU A 153 52.04 -13.57 6.58
CA GLU A 153 52.80 -14.56 7.35
C GLU A 153 52.72 -15.98 6.77
N LYS A 154 51.62 -16.30 6.07
CA LYS A 154 51.36 -17.61 5.46
C LYS A 154 51.75 -17.68 3.98
N LYS A 155 52.31 -16.61 3.42
CA LYS A 155 52.81 -16.58 2.04
C LYS A 155 54.20 -17.24 1.90
N PHE A 156 54.71 -17.88 2.95
CA PHE A 156 56.01 -18.55 2.95
C PHE A 156 55.86 -20.04 3.26
N CYS A 157 56.73 -20.84 2.67
CA CYS A 157 56.76 -22.28 2.93
C CYS A 157 57.17 -22.57 4.37
N SER A 158 56.38 -23.35 5.09
CA SER A 158 56.64 -23.74 6.48
C SER A 158 57.90 -24.59 6.68
N PHE A 159 58.44 -25.19 5.61
CA PHE A 159 59.61 -26.05 5.67
C PHE A 159 60.90 -25.36 5.21
N CYS A 160 60.84 -24.51 4.17
CA CYS A 160 62.03 -23.89 3.58
C CYS A 160 62.05 -22.35 3.62
N GLY A 161 60.97 -21.71 4.09
CA GLY A 161 60.88 -20.25 4.29
C GLY A 161 60.81 -19.42 3.00
N LYS A 162 60.81 -20.03 1.82
CA LYS A 162 60.71 -19.30 0.54
C LYS A 162 59.28 -18.77 0.31
N PRO A 163 59.10 -17.60 -0.32
CA PRO A 163 57.78 -17.07 -0.65
C PRO A 163 57.09 -17.92 -1.72
N TYR A 164 55.77 -18.07 -1.60
CA TYR A 164 54.92 -18.63 -2.65
C TYR A 164 54.78 -17.65 -3.80
N ILE A 165 54.61 -18.19 -5.01
CA ILE A 165 54.41 -17.43 -6.25
C ILE A 165 52.96 -17.62 -6.66
N GLU A 166 52.29 -16.53 -7.03
CA GLU A 166 50.92 -16.58 -7.54
C GLU A 166 50.89 -17.17 -8.96
N ILE A 167 50.05 -18.18 -9.16
CA ILE A 167 49.99 -18.99 -10.40
C ILE A 167 48.84 -18.50 -11.33
N GLY A 168 48.05 -17.53 -10.89
CA GLY A 168 46.92 -16.98 -11.66
C GLY A 168 45.70 -17.89 -11.76
N LEU A 169 45.71 -19.04 -11.08
CA LEU A 169 44.55 -19.91 -10.94
C LEU A 169 43.72 -19.48 -9.72
N GLN A 170 42.42 -19.31 -9.92
CA GLN A 170 41.48 -18.96 -8.87
C GLN A 170 40.43 -20.05 -8.72
N GLU A 171 40.18 -20.48 -7.49
CA GLU A 171 39.03 -21.31 -7.16
C GLU A 171 37.83 -20.38 -6.94
N VAL A 172 36.84 -20.45 -7.84
CA VAL A 172 35.67 -19.58 -7.82
C VAL A 172 34.49 -20.34 -7.24
N SER A 173 33.88 -19.79 -6.20
CA SER A 173 32.63 -20.26 -5.61
C SER A 173 31.64 -19.11 -5.47
N SER A 174 30.35 -19.41 -5.50
CA SER A 174 29.27 -18.41 -5.46
C SER A 174 28.33 -18.70 -4.30
N GLU A 175 27.99 -17.64 -3.55
CA GLU A 175 27.08 -17.71 -2.40
C GLU A 175 25.99 -16.63 -2.52
N VAL A 176 24.76 -16.96 -2.11
CA VAL A 176 23.66 -15.98 -2.09
C VAL A 176 23.74 -15.17 -0.79
N CYS A 177 24.04 -13.88 -0.90
CA CYS A 177 24.20 -12.97 0.24
C CYS A 177 23.06 -11.93 0.33
N VAL A 178 22.87 -11.36 1.52
CA VAL A 178 21.91 -10.29 1.78
C VAL A 178 22.64 -9.03 2.22
N GLU A 179 22.45 -7.93 1.48
CA GLU A 179 22.97 -6.61 1.82
C GLU A 179 21.84 -5.74 2.40
N LYS A 180 21.90 -5.41 3.70
CA LYS A 180 20.93 -4.51 4.35
C LYS A 180 21.51 -3.09 4.42
N ILE A 181 20.94 -2.17 3.64
CA ILE A 181 21.36 -0.76 3.63
C ILE A 181 20.50 0.03 4.63
N TYR A 182 21.12 0.44 5.75
CA TYR A 182 20.49 1.31 6.73
C TYR A 182 20.82 2.78 6.43
N TYR A 183 19.81 3.66 6.52
CA TYR A 183 20.00 5.09 6.29
C TYR A 183 19.36 5.94 7.39
N LEU A 184 19.92 7.14 7.60
CA LEU A 184 19.38 8.11 8.57
C LEU A 184 18.28 8.96 7.93
N LYS A 185 17.03 8.71 8.34
CA LYS A 185 15.89 9.55 7.97
C LYS A 185 15.79 10.77 8.89
N LYS A 186 16.23 11.95 8.41
CA LYS A 186 16.03 13.23 9.12
C LYS A 186 14.61 13.75 8.86
N ILE A 187 13.79 13.85 9.91
CA ILE A 187 12.39 14.31 9.82
C ILE A 187 12.30 15.75 10.29
N LYS A 188 12.08 16.69 9.36
CA LYS A 188 11.81 18.11 9.67
C LYS A 188 10.30 18.33 9.64
N ARG A 189 9.71 18.68 10.79
CA ARG A 189 8.28 18.96 10.92
C ARG A 189 8.04 20.45 10.69
N LYS A 190 7.02 20.77 9.90
CA LYS A 190 6.62 22.16 9.70
C LYS A 190 5.93 22.68 10.97
N VAL A 191 6.13 23.95 11.22
CA VAL A 191 5.55 24.69 12.33
C VAL A 191 4.83 25.88 11.73
N TYR A 192 3.61 26.12 12.19
CA TYR A 192 2.73 27.16 11.66
C TYR A 192 2.33 28.12 12.76
N LYS A 193 2.18 29.40 12.41
CA LYS A 193 1.64 30.42 13.28
C LYS A 193 0.14 30.56 13.02
N LYS A 194 -0.67 30.60 14.08
CA LYS A 194 -2.10 30.89 13.96
C LYS A 194 -2.29 32.35 13.54
N SER A 195 -3.27 32.61 12.68
CA SER A 195 -3.69 33.97 12.29
C SER A 195 -4.73 34.57 13.25
N CYS A 196 -5.24 33.80 14.20
CA CYS A 196 -6.23 34.22 15.18
C CYS A 196 -5.61 34.51 16.56
N HIS A 197 -6.38 35.19 17.43
CA HIS A 197 -5.97 35.59 18.78
C HIS A 197 -6.22 34.50 19.86
N CYS A 198 -6.54 33.27 19.46
CA CYS A 198 -6.78 32.18 20.38
C CYS A 198 -5.48 31.71 21.06
N GLN A 199 -5.60 31.10 22.25
CA GLN A 199 -4.45 30.56 22.99
C GLN A 199 -3.62 29.56 22.16
N GLY A 200 -2.31 29.57 22.41
CA GLY A 200 -1.32 28.73 21.72
C GLY A 200 -1.05 29.22 20.29
N PRO A 201 -0.17 30.22 20.09
CA PRO A 201 0.04 30.87 18.78
C PRO A 201 0.75 29.98 17.75
N ILE A 202 1.34 28.86 18.18
CA ILE A 202 2.16 27.98 17.35
C ILE A 202 1.51 26.60 17.28
N VAL A 203 1.33 26.09 16.06
CA VAL A 203 0.86 24.72 15.79
C VAL A 203 2.00 23.95 15.13
N THR A 204 2.42 22.87 15.77
CA THR A 204 3.47 21.98 15.24
C THR A 204 2.83 20.73 14.66
N THR A 205 3.23 20.33 13.46
CA THR A 205 2.77 19.05 12.87
C THR A 205 3.11 17.89 13.80
N PRO A 206 2.19 16.94 14.06
CA PRO A 206 2.44 15.81 14.94
C PRO A 206 3.63 14.96 14.45
N PRO A 207 4.36 14.29 15.36
CA PRO A 207 5.44 13.40 14.96
C PRO A 207 4.87 12.18 14.22
N PRO A 208 5.59 11.64 13.22
CA PRO A 208 5.18 10.41 12.56
C PRO A 208 5.22 9.24 13.55
N PRO A 209 4.40 8.20 13.32
CA PRO A 209 4.34 7.05 14.19
C PRO A 209 5.70 6.30 14.21
N LYS A 210 6.02 5.73 15.36
CA LYS A 210 7.26 4.98 15.61
C LYS A 210 6.90 3.63 16.24
N ILE A 211 7.73 2.61 15.99
CA ILE A 211 7.57 1.27 16.60
C ILE A 211 7.61 1.36 18.12
N ILE A 212 8.63 2.06 18.63
CA ILE A 212 8.83 2.29 20.05
C ILE A 212 8.61 3.79 20.29
N PRO A 213 7.70 4.19 21.19
CA PRO A 213 7.53 5.59 21.57
C PRO A 213 8.87 6.21 21.97
N LYS A 214 9.19 7.38 21.40
CA LYS A 214 10.48 8.10 21.58
C LYS A 214 11.73 7.33 21.10
N GLY A 215 11.58 6.14 20.50
CA GLY A 215 12.67 5.33 19.98
C GLY A 215 13.38 5.92 18.76
N LYS A 216 14.56 5.36 18.46
CA LYS A 216 15.39 5.72 17.30
C LYS A 216 14.96 5.03 16.01
N PHE A 217 14.23 3.91 16.10
CA PHE A 217 13.85 3.09 14.97
C PHE A 217 12.53 3.53 14.33
N SER A 218 12.52 3.64 13.00
CA SER A 218 11.31 3.87 12.21
C SER A 218 10.50 2.58 12.05
N ILE A 219 9.23 2.70 11.67
CA ILE A 219 8.35 1.55 11.41
C ILE A 219 8.91 0.57 10.37
N GLY A 220 9.56 1.07 9.32
CA GLY A 220 10.20 0.22 8.31
C GLY A 220 11.51 -0.45 8.75
N PHE A 221 11.93 -0.34 10.01
CA PHE A 221 13.15 -1.00 10.51
C PHE A 221 12.96 -2.50 10.75
N TRP A 222 11.75 -2.94 11.06
CA TRP A 222 11.45 -4.35 11.31
C TRP A 222 10.96 -5.01 10.02
N VAL A 223 11.92 -5.44 9.18
CA VAL A 223 11.75 -6.31 8.01
C VAL A 223 12.97 -7.24 7.90
#